data_AF-M5T1M0-F1
#
_entry.id   AF-M5T1M0-F1
#
_cell.length_a   1.000
_cell.length_b   1.000
_cell.length_c   1.000
_cell.angle_alpha   90.00
_cell.angle_beta   90.00
_cell.angle_gamma   90.00
#
_symmetry.space_group_name_H-M   'P 1'
#
loop_
_entity.id
_entity.type
_entity.pdbx_description
1 polymer ?
#
loop_
_entity_poly.entity_id
_entity_poly.type
_entity_poly.pdbx_seq_one_letter_code
_entity_poly.pdbx_strand_id
1 'polypeptide(L)'
;MQQTGIVLFLLCVSTLPTAIQNATADDAKLTPNQSSIVWGDDDVDMVLKADADGKVRLREFVLLLRTGKPTSDQQPLETLLPDIVVDLNRFSTHALIAGANAGLQGHGNLSIEKDTDGSHMLRLKCDLKFLKTERPKFEPTIELDEPTATPNPIVVLFIHGFHGTTESFQAIRDHFREEGLRTGCIHYDDHVSVATSARKVAALVKQQFAVDPSVRLALVGHSMGGLVAREWVENPELTSPTISHLITVGTPHGGSDWAEVTPLPDLLVNGQFTTDTMLGLLTDRSTTPSAGDLRPGSPFLTTLASRPLCEGVRYTTIIGTGCPLDESTLQSVREQLNAERRRGTGGMLEARLSRMVNQFDAVCSGEGDGVVSVEQAKIPGVSDIIYVDCSHWEFFNSPEPGEHNPVWEAVAKCVAATE
;
A
#
# COMPACT_ATOMS: atom_id res chain seq x y z
N MET A 1 -7.96 1.49 13.26
CA MET A 1 -8.45 2.53 12.31
C MET A 1 -8.54 2.04 10.86
N GLN A 2 -7.57 1.29 10.33
CA GLN A 2 -7.59 0.81 8.93
C GLN A 2 -8.71 -0.20 8.60
N GLN A 3 -8.96 -1.21 9.45
CA GLN A 3 -10.08 -2.16 9.29
C GLN A 3 -11.43 -1.44 9.23
N THR A 4 -11.64 -0.45 10.11
CA THR A 4 -12.85 0.39 10.14
C THR A 4 -12.97 1.23 8.87
N GLY A 5 -11.87 1.74 8.31
CA GLY A 5 -11.89 2.55 7.08
C GLY A 5 -12.30 1.78 5.82
N ILE A 6 -11.83 0.53 5.66
CA ILE A 6 -12.20 -0.34 4.52
C ILE A 6 -13.64 -0.81 4.64
N VAL A 7 -14.05 -1.28 5.83
CA VAL A 7 -15.44 -1.70 6.10
C VAL A 7 -16.38 -0.51 5.94
N LEU A 8 -16.02 0.67 6.44
CA LEU A 8 -16.79 1.90 6.26
C LEU A 8 -16.83 2.35 4.80
N PHE A 9 -15.76 2.19 4.03
CA PHE A 9 -15.76 2.46 2.59
C PHE A 9 -16.74 1.56 1.84
N LEU A 10 -16.71 0.25 2.09
CA LEU A 10 -17.62 -0.71 1.47
C LEU A 10 -19.08 -0.46 1.90
N LEU A 11 -19.33 -0.09 3.16
CA LEU A 11 -20.64 0.31 3.66
C LEU A 11 -21.09 1.68 3.08
N CYS A 12 -20.17 2.60 2.81
CA CYS A 12 -20.47 3.87 2.14
C CYS A 12 -20.84 3.63 0.67
N VAL A 13 -20.11 2.76 -0.03
CA VAL A 13 -20.51 2.28 -1.37
C VAL A 13 -21.89 1.64 -1.30
N SER A 14 -22.20 0.93 -0.22
CA SER A 14 -23.50 0.31 -0.04
C SER A 14 -24.63 1.25 0.39
N THR A 15 -24.35 2.52 0.65
CA THR A 15 -25.34 3.50 1.14
C THR A 15 -25.39 4.79 0.31
N LEU A 16 -24.62 4.88 -0.78
CA LEU A 16 -24.64 6.04 -1.68
C LEU A 16 -26.05 6.32 -2.22
N PRO A 17 -26.63 7.51 -1.96
CA PRO A 17 -27.92 7.90 -2.50
C PRO A 17 -27.84 8.10 -4.01
N THR A 18 -28.84 7.58 -4.74
CA THR A 18 -29.12 7.92 -6.13
C THR A 18 -29.55 9.39 -6.25
N ALA A 19 -28.61 10.31 -6.45
CA ALA A 19 -28.95 11.68 -6.81
C ALA A 19 -27.90 12.30 -7.75
N ILE A 20 -28.23 12.38 -9.03
CA ILE A 20 -27.69 13.41 -9.93
C ILE A 20 -28.89 14.07 -10.61
N GLN A 21 -29.10 15.35 -10.29
CA GLN A 21 -30.07 16.22 -10.96
C GLN A 21 -29.46 16.87 -12.20
N ASN A 22 -30.29 16.98 -13.24
CA ASN A 22 -30.04 17.68 -14.50
C ASN A 22 -29.74 19.17 -14.28
N ALA A 23 -28.85 19.75 -15.09
CA ALA A 23 -28.78 21.19 -15.31
C ALA A 23 -28.64 21.52 -16.81
N THR A 24 -29.49 22.44 -17.25
CA THR A 24 -29.79 22.85 -18.62
C THR A 24 -28.83 23.90 -19.19
N ALA A 25 -28.89 24.04 -20.52
CA ALA A 25 -28.06 24.88 -21.38
C ALA A 25 -28.22 26.41 -21.19
N ASP A 26 -27.14 27.15 -21.47
CA ASP A 26 -27.21 28.43 -22.19
C ASP A 26 -25.86 28.78 -22.87
N ASP A 27 -25.96 29.39 -24.05
CA ASP A 27 -24.91 29.68 -25.05
C ASP A 27 -23.98 30.86 -24.67
N ALA A 28 -22.67 30.75 -24.93
CA ALA A 28 -21.86 31.83 -25.52
C ALA A 28 -20.39 31.43 -25.88
N LYS A 29 -20.11 31.42 -27.19
CA LYS A 29 -18.87 31.79 -27.92
C LYS A 29 -17.51 31.14 -27.57
N LEU A 30 -17.11 30.23 -28.46
CA LEU A 30 -15.81 29.59 -28.65
C LEU A 30 -14.64 30.49 -29.08
N THR A 31 -13.45 30.22 -28.55
CA THR A 31 -12.14 30.26 -29.26
C THR A 31 -11.08 29.33 -28.61
N PRO A 32 -10.00 28.90 -29.31
CA PRO A 32 -9.53 27.51 -29.32
C PRO A 32 -8.29 27.14 -28.46
N ASN A 33 -8.17 25.83 -28.17
CA ASN A 33 -6.99 25.02 -27.77
C ASN A 33 -6.05 25.56 -26.67
N GLN A 34 -6.35 25.36 -25.38
CA GLN A 34 -5.45 25.75 -24.29
C GLN A 34 -5.52 24.79 -23.08
N SER A 35 -4.84 23.64 -23.15
CA SER A 35 -4.29 23.09 -21.90
C SER A 35 -3.26 24.12 -21.40
N SER A 36 -3.39 24.59 -20.15
CA SER A 36 -2.60 25.70 -19.63
C SER A 36 -2.23 25.47 -18.17
N ILE A 37 -1.09 26.01 -17.76
CA ILE A 37 -0.61 25.97 -16.38
C ILE A 37 -0.20 27.39 -16.01
N VAL A 38 -0.78 27.90 -14.93
CA VAL A 38 -0.48 29.20 -14.37
C VAL A 38 0.10 29.00 -12.98
N TRP A 39 1.33 29.46 -12.78
CA TRP A 39 2.01 29.44 -11.50
C TRP A 39 1.81 30.77 -10.79
N GLY A 40 1.27 30.74 -9.58
CA GLY A 40 1.41 31.82 -8.63
C GLY A 40 2.65 31.66 -7.77
N ASP A 41 2.78 32.54 -6.77
CA ASP A 41 3.89 32.48 -5.83
C ASP A 41 3.75 31.31 -4.84
N ASP A 42 2.51 30.99 -4.45
CA ASP A 42 2.17 29.96 -3.46
C ASP A 42 1.14 28.94 -3.97
N ASP A 43 0.62 29.11 -5.19
CA ASP A 43 -0.43 28.25 -5.76
C ASP A 43 -0.18 27.92 -7.24
N VAL A 44 -0.94 26.94 -7.73
CA VAL A 44 -0.93 26.54 -9.14
C VAL A 44 -2.35 26.32 -9.65
N ASP A 45 -2.61 26.77 -10.86
CA ASP A 45 -3.87 26.57 -11.60
C ASP A 45 -3.56 25.87 -12.92
N MET A 46 -3.96 24.61 -13.05
CA MET A 46 -3.73 23.77 -14.21
C MET A 46 -5.06 23.44 -14.88
N VAL A 47 -5.11 23.54 -16.20
CA VAL A 47 -6.27 23.17 -17.01
C VAL A 47 -5.80 22.20 -18.09
N LEU A 48 -6.45 21.04 -18.15
CA LEU A 48 -6.25 20.04 -19.20
C LEU A 48 -7.55 19.87 -19.97
N LYS A 49 -7.51 20.18 -21.26
CA LYS A 49 -8.66 20.01 -22.12
C LYS A 49 -8.77 18.56 -22.61
N ALA A 50 -9.98 18.00 -22.57
CA ALA A 50 -10.25 16.70 -23.14
C ALA A 50 -10.21 16.71 -24.67
N ASP A 51 -9.85 15.58 -25.25
CA ASP A 51 -10.02 15.34 -26.69
C ASP A 51 -11.51 15.18 -27.06
N ALA A 52 -11.78 14.96 -28.35
CA ALA A 52 -13.13 14.81 -28.88
C ALA A 52 -13.93 13.63 -28.27
N ASP A 53 -13.24 12.65 -27.67
CA ASP A 53 -13.86 11.52 -26.97
C ASP A 53 -14.08 11.81 -25.47
N GLY A 54 -13.71 13.01 -25.00
CA GLY A 54 -13.75 13.37 -23.58
C GLY A 54 -12.57 12.83 -22.76
N LYS A 55 -11.46 12.46 -23.41
CA LYS A 55 -10.28 11.90 -22.74
C LYS A 55 -9.19 12.94 -22.52
N VAL A 56 -8.57 12.90 -21.36
CA VAL A 56 -7.41 13.72 -20.98
C VAL A 56 -6.19 12.83 -20.79
N ARG A 57 -5.05 13.20 -21.40
CA ARG A 57 -3.75 12.57 -21.14
C ARG A 57 -3.09 13.26 -19.95
N LEU A 58 -2.78 12.49 -18.90
CA LEU A 58 -2.25 13.02 -17.65
C LEU A 58 -0.73 13.24 -17.65
N ARG A 59 -0.01 12.91 -18.73
CA ARG A 59 1.47 13.00 -18.78
C ARG A 59 2.01 14.35 -18.29
N GLU A 60 1.44 15.46 -18.79
CA GLU A 60 1.82 16.82 -18.38
C GLU A 60 1.49 17.10 -16.91
N PHE A 61 0.38 16.56 -16.41
CA PHE A 61 -0.04 16.67 -15.01
C PHE A 61 0.95 15.98 -14.07
N VAL A 62 1.41 14.78 -14.45
CA VAL A 62 2.33 13.96 -13.64
C VAL A 62 3.71 14.60 -13.56
N LEU A 63 4.19 15.15 -14.68
CA LEU A 63 5.48 15.83 -14.75
C LEU A 63 5.55 16.96 -13.71
N LEU A 64 4.50 17.78 -13.61
CA LEU A 64 4.47 18.94 -12.73
C LEU A 64 4.27 18.59 -11.26
N LEU A 65 3.43 17.58 -10.97
CA LEU A 65 3.25 17.06 -9.63
C LEU A 65 4.57 16.51 -9.05
N ARG A 66 5.42 15.89 -9.87
CA ARG A 66 6.66 15.28 -9.38
C ARG A 66 7.87 16.21 -9.31
N THR A 67 7.88 17.34 -10.02
CA THR A 67 9.09 18.18 -10.11
C THR A 67 9.06 19.45 -9.26
N GLY A 68 7.90 19.90 -8.77
CA GLY A 68 7.79 21.31 -8.36
C GLY A 68 8.16 22.23 -9.54
N LYS A 69 8.23 23.54 -9.32
CA LYS A 69 8.53 24.55 -10.35
C LYS A 69 9.69 24.06 -11.24
N PRO A 70 9.49 23.84 -12.56
CA PRO A 70 10.53 23.23 -13.39
C PRO A 70 11.78 24.11 -13.38
N THR A 71 12.88 23.58 -12.84
CA THR A 71 14.21 24.15 -13.01
C THR A 71 14.78 23.61 -14.32
N SER A 72 15.55 24.42 -15.05
CA SER A 72 15.86 24.19 -16.47
C SER A 72 16.68 22.93 -16.80
N ASP A 73 17.09 22.14 -15.80
CA ASP A 73 18.20 21.19 -15.92
C ASP A 73 17.84 19.74 -15.52
N GLN A 74 16.60 19.27 -15.73
CA GLN A 74 16.26 17.87 -15.42
C GLN A 74 15.90 17.04 -16.66
N GLN A 75 16.44 15.81 -16.70
CA GLN A 75 16.32 14.84 -17.78
C GLN A 75 14.86 14.58 -18.18
N PRO A 76 14.61 14.12 -19.43
CA PRO A 76 13.25 13.85 -19.89
C PRO A 76 12.66 12.67 -19.10
N LEU A 77 11.75 12.96 -18.17
CA LEU A 77 10.97 12.01 -17.35
C LEU A 77 10.01 11.10 -18.16
N GLU A 78 10.11 11.15 -19.47
CA GLU A 78 9.15 10.69 -20.47
C GLU A 78 9.20 9.17 -20.64
N THR A 79 10.28 8.53 -20.20
CA THR A 79 10.49 7.08 -20.21
C THR A 79 9.92 6.36 -19.00
N LEU A 80 9.50 7.07 -17.94
CA LEU A 80 9.06 6.48 -16.67
C LEU A 80 7.56 6.60 -16.38
N LEU A 81 6.83 7.38 -17.18
CA LEU A 81 5.42 7.67 -16.94
C LEU A 81 4.58 7.09 -18.09
N PRO A 82 3.75 6.06 -17.86
CA PRO A 82 2.87 5.56 -18.92
C PRO A 82 1.95 6.68 -19.41
N ASP A 83 1.56 6.62 -20.69
CA ASP A 83 0.51 7.48 -21.27
C ASP A 83 -0.84 7.16 -20.59
N ILE A 84 -1.08 7.73 -19.41
CA ILE A 84 -2.31 7.51 -18.65
C ILE A 84 -3.40 8.44 -19.20
N VAL A 85 -4.55 7.84 -19.53
CA VAL A 85 -5.70 8.51 -20.12
C VAL A 85 -6.89 8.42 -19.18
N VAL A 86 -7.47 9.57 -18.82
CA VAL A 86 -8.69 9.66 -17.99
C VAL A 86 -9.85 10.14 -18.85
N ASP A 87 -10.98 9.46 -18.78
CA ASP A 87 -12.21 9.80 -19.50
C ASP A 87 -13.11 10.65 -18.59
N LEU A 88 -13.26 11.93 -18.90
CA LEU A 88 -14.00 12.89 -18.08
C LEU A 88 -15.52 12.69 -18.15
N ASN A 89 -16.03 11.93 -19.12
CA ASN A 89 -17.47 11.68 -19.27
C ASN A 89 -17.98 10.59 -18.32
N ARG A 90 -17.08 9.92 -17.58
CA ARG A 90 -17.45 8.80 -16.71
C ARG A 90 -17.79 9.27 -15.31
N PHE A 91 -18.88 8.72 -14.75
CA PHE A 91 -19.23 8.90 -13.34
C PHE A 91 -18.08 8.54 -12.39
N SER A 92 -17.29 7.51 -12.72
CA SER A 92 -16.10 7.14 -11.95
C SER A 92 -15.10 8.29 -11.80
N THR A 93 -14.95 9.11 -12.83
CA THR A 93 -14.05 10.27 -12.82
C THR A 93 -14.57 11.35 -11.88
N HIS A 94 -15.89 11.57 -11.83
CA HIS A 94 -16.50 12.47 -10.86
C HIS A 94 -16.34 11.99 -9.41
N ALA A 95 -16.43 10.68 -9.16
CA ALA A 95 -16.19 10.11 -7.83
C ALA A 95 -14.70 10.22 -7.41
N LEU A 96 -13.76 10.00 -8.35
CA LEU A 96 -12.32 10.21 -8.11
C LEU A 96 -12.01 11.67 -7.78
N ILE A 97 -12.68 12.61 -8.46
CA ILE A 97 -12.58 14.05 -8.17
C ILE A 97 -13.08 14.39 -6.76
N ALA A 98 -14.22 13.81 -6.35
CA ALA A 98 -14.72 14.00 -5.00
C ALA A 98 -13.73 13.49 -3.93
N GLY A 99 -13.11 12.33 -4.17
CA GLY A 99 -12.06 11.79 -3.30
C GLY A 99 -10.80 12.67 -3.26
N ALA A 100 -10.33 13.14 -4.42
CA ALA A 100 -9.23 14.10 -4.52
C ALA A 100 -9.51 15.39 -3.75
N ASN A 101 -10.72 15.95 -3.86
CA ASN A 101 -11.11 17.17 -3.16
C ASN A 101 -11.24 16.98 -1.64
N ALA A 102 -11.76 15.84 -1.19
CA ALA A 102 -11.74 15.49 0.22
C ALA A 102 -10.31 15.43 0.76
N GLY A 103 -9.38 14.92 -0.06
CA GLY A 103 -7.98 14.81 0.31
C GLY A 103 -7.20 16.10 0.28
N LEU A 104 -7.59 17.01 -0.60
CA LEU A 104 -7.04 18.36 -0.65
C LEU A 104 -7.39 19.17 0.60
N GLN A 105 -8.37 18.74 1.42
CA GLN A 105 -8.73 19.37 2.70
C GLN A 105 -8.94 20.90 2.61
N GLY A 106 -9.41 21.41 1.46
CA GLY A 106 -9.61 22.83 1.21
C GLY A 106 -8.37 23.60 0.74
N HIS A 107 -7.20 22.96 0.66
CA HIS A 107 -5.96 23.51 0.08
C HIS A 107 -5.89 23.37 -1.45
N GLY A 108 -6.97 22.93 -2.08
CA GLY A 108 -7.08 22.84 -3.52
C GLY A 108 -8.46 22.36 -3.96
N ASN A 109 -8.67 22.36 -5.27
CA ASN A 109 -9.86 21.86 -5.92
C ASN A 109 -9.51 21.29 -7.29
N LEU A 110 -9.91 20.05 -7.50
CA LEU A 110 -9.97 19.38 -8.79
C LEU A 110 -11.42 19.46 -9.29
N SER A 111 -11.65 19.95 -10.51
CA SER A 111 -12.98 20.12 -11.09
C SER A 111 -13.01 19.66 -12.55
N ILE A 112 -14.19 19.19 -12.99
CA ILE A 112 -14.50 19.12 -14.43
C ILE A 112 -15.27 20.38 -14.78
N GLU A 113 -14.67 21.19 -15.65
CA GLU A 113 -15.27 22.41 -16.20
C GLU A 113 -15.62 22.19 -17.68
N LYS A 114 -16.40 23.07 -18.27
CA LYS A 114 -16.61 23.11 -19.72
C LYS A 114 -15.84 24.28 -20.30
N ASP A 115 -15.11 24.02 -21.39
CA ASP A 115 -14.48 25.09 -22.17
C ASP A 115 -15.57 25.87 -22.92
N THR A 116 -15.17 27.01 -23.48
CA THR A 116 -15.98 27.86 -24.36
C THR A 116 -16.56 27.12 -25.58
N ASP A 117 -15.99 25.96 -25.94
CA ASP A 117 -16.49 25.05 -26.98
C ASP A 117 -17.33 23.89 -26.50
N GLY A 118 -17.66 23.86 -25.22
CA GLY A 118 -18.46 22.81 -24.61
C GLY A 118 -17.67 21.52 -24.32
N SER A 119 -16.39 21.44 -24.70
CA SER A 119 -15.53 20.30 -24.34
C SER A 119 -15.28 20.26 -22.84
N HIS A 120 -15.18 19.07 -22.28
CA HIS A 120 -14.80 18.91 -20.87
C HIS A 120 -13.34 19.29 -20.65
N MET A 121 -13.06 19.95 -19.53
CA MET A 121 -11.72 20.28 -19.05
C MET A 121 -11.56 19.77 -17.63
N LEU A 122 -10.42 19.15 -17.33
CA LEU A 122 -10.01 18.85 -15.97
C LEU A 122 -9.17 20.01 -15.45
N ARG A 123 -9.61 20.67 -14.38
CA ARG A 123 -8.87 21.78 -13.76
C ARG A 123 -8.42 21.41 -12.36
N LEU A 124 -7.17 21.67 -12.04
CA LEU A 124 -6.63 21.62 -10.69
C LEU A 124 -6.23 23.01 -10.24
N LYS A 125 -6.74 23.46 -9.10
CA LYS A 125 -6.17 24.55 -8.31
C LYS A 125 -5.59 23.99 -7.02
N CYS A 126 -4.36 24.32 -6.65
CA CYS A 126 -3.80 23.82 -5.40
C CYS A 126 -2.72 24.74 -4.82
N ASP A 127 -2.69 24.82 -3.49
CA ASP A 127 -1.62 25.43 -2.70
C ASP A 127 -0.34 24.57 -2.79
N LEU A 128 0.74 25.17 -3.28
CA LEU A 128 2.03 24.53 -3.43
C LEU A 128 2.69 24.18 -2.10
N LYS A 129 2.34 24.85 -1.00
CA LYS A 129 2.82 24.51 0.35
C LYS A 129 2.18 23.22 0.87
N PHE A 130 1.00 22.88 0.35
CA PHE A 130 0.27 21.65 0.67
C PHE A 130 0.73 20.49 -0.22
N LEU A 131 1.03 20.75 -1.50
CA LEU A 131 1.64 19.79 -2.42
C LEU A 131 3.13 19.59 -2.09
N LYS A 132 3.44 18.65 -1.21
CA LYS A 132 4.84 18.20 -1.03
C LYS A 132 5.30 17.44 -2.28
N THR A 133 6.20 18.05 -3.05
CA THR A 133 6.74 17.50 -4.31
C THR A 133 7.84 16.46 -4.09
N GLU A 134 8.55 16.54 -2.97
CA GLU A 134 9.57 15.58 -2.57
C GLU A 134 9.17 14.90 -1.26
N ARG A 135 9.23 13.56 -1.24
CA ARG A 135 9.18 12.83 0.02
C ARG A 135 10.45 13.14 0.82
N PRO A 136 10.35 13.46 2.12
CA PRO A 136 11.54 13.69 2.93
C PRO A 136 12.42 12.44 2.91
N LYS A 137 13.75 12.64 2.82
CA LYS A 137 14.69 11.52 2.93
C LYS A 137 14.46 10.82 4.26
N PHE A 138 14.17 9.54 4.18
CA PHE A 138 13.94 8.69 5.33
C PHE A 138 15.11 7.72 5.50
N GLU A 139 15.75 7.77 6.66
CA GLU A 139 16.76 6.80 7.08
C GLU A 139 16.11 5.84 8.10
N PRO A 140 16.29 4.51 7.93
CA PRO A 140 15.66 3.56 8.82
C PRO A 140 16.22 3.67 10.24
N THR A 141 15.37 3.38 11.22
CA THR A 141 15.74 3.33 12.63
C THR A 141 15.44 1.95 13.20
N ILE A 142 16.15 1.59 14.27
CA ILE A 142 15.94 0.34 15.00
C ILE A 142 15.73 0.66 16.47
N GLU A 143 14.64 0.14 17.02
CA GLU A 143 14.41 0.08 18.45
C GLU A 143 14.81 -1.31 18.92
N LEU A 144 15.74 -1.39 19.87
CA LEU A 144 16.33 -2.65 20.30
C LEU A 144 16.28 -2.75 21.81
N ASP A 145 15.86 -3.90 22.31
CA ASP A 145 15.91 -4.19 23.74
C ASP A 145 17.37 -4.34 24.21
N GLU A 146 17.59 -4.01 25.49
CA GLU A 146 18.89 -4.15 26.14
C GLU A 146 19.43 -5.59 26.03
N PRO A 147 20.76 -5.78 25.94
CA PRO A 147 21.35 -7.11 25.90
C PRO A 147 20.97 -7.97 27.13
N THR A 148 20.58 -9.21 26.87
CA THR A 148 20.35 -10.24 27.90
C THR A 148 21.66 -10.95 28.27
N ALA A 149 21.75 -11.54 29.46
CA ALA A 149 22.91 -12.34 29.87
C ALA A 149 23.02 -13.70 29.14
N THR A 150 22.05 -14.04 28.29
CA THR A 150 22.00 -15.28 27.52
C THR A 150 23.18 -15.39 26.53
N PRO A 151 24.00 -16.45 26.60
CA PRO A 151 25.03 -16.70 25.60
C PRO A 151 24.42 -16.94 24.21
N ASN A 152 25.00 -16.33 23.17
CA ASN A 152 24.54 -16.40 21.77
C ASN A 152 23.04 -16.10 21.60
N PRO A 153 22.56 -14.91 21.99
CA PRO A 153 21.14 -14.62 22.01
C PRO A 153 20.57 -14.59 20.58
N ILE A 154 19.40 -15.19 20.40
CA ILE A 154 18.56 -14.93 19.24
C ILE A 154 17.80 -13.63 19.52
N VAL A 155 17.95 -12.64 18.65
CA VAL A 155 17.16 -11.41 18.66
C VAL A 155 16.01 -11.56 17.68
N VAL A 156 14.78 -11.41 18.18
CA VAL A 156 13.56 -11.41 17.35
C VAL A 156 13.35 -9.99 16.81
N LEU A 157 13.52 -9.82 15.50
CA LEU A 157 13.52 -8.51 14.84
C LEU A 157 12.27 -8.35 13.96
N PHE A 158 11.38 -7.46 14.37
CA PHE A 158 10.11 -7.20 13.69
C PHE A 158 10.23 -6.16 12.57
N ILE A 159 9.60 -6.43 11.44
CA ILE A 159 9.58 -5.57 10.25
C ILE A 159 8.12 -5.35 9.83
N HIS A 160 7.66 -4.10 9.90
CA HIS A 160 6.26 -3.75 9.64
C HIS A 160 5.91 -3.78 8.15
N GLY A 161 4.62 -3.85 7.84
CA GLY A 161 4.09 -3.79 6.48
C GLY A 161 3.94 -2.38 5.92
N PHE A 162 3.22 -2.29 4.80
CA PHE A 162 2.81 -1.02 4.19
C PHE A 162 1.90 -0.25 5.17
N HIS A 163 2.19 1.02 5.39
CA HIS A 163 1.60 1.90 6.40
C HIS A 163 1.68 1.39 7.85
N GLY A 164 2.62 0.50 8.13
CA GLY A 164 2.88 0.03 9.48
C GLY A 164 3.79 0.96 10.27
N THR A 165 3.81 0.77 11.58
CA THR A 165 4.70 1.48 12.51
C THR A 165 5.26 0.51 13.55
N THR A 166 6.27 0.93 14.31
CA THR A 166 6.90 0.10 15.34
C THR A 166 5.95 -0.18 16.52
N GLU A 167 5.00 0.72 16.79
CA GLU A 167 4.00 0.58 17.85
C GLU A 167 3.10 -0.63 17.65
N SER A 168 2.90 -1.07 16.39
CA SER A 168 2.11 -2.27 16.07
C SER A 168 2.70 -3.55 16.68
N PHE A 169 3.98 -3.55 17.02
CA PHE A 169 4.68 -4.68 17.64
C PHE A 169 4.93 -4.49 19.13
N GLN A 170 4.54 -3.36 19.73
CA GLN A 170 4.92 -3.06 21.11
C GLN A 170 4.42 -4.13 22.09
N ALA A 171 3.16 -4.56 21.93
CA ALA A 171 2.55 -5.53 22.84
C ALA A 171 3.23 -6.92 22.77
N ILE A 172 3.53 -7.43 21.57
CA ILE A 172 4.26 -8.70 21.42
C ILE A 172 5.70 -8.59 21.91
N ARG A 173 6.36 -7.44 21.70
CA ARG A 173 7.72 -7.20 22.20
C ARG A 173 7.77 -7.19 23.72
N ASP A 174 6.81 -6.54 24.37
CA ASP A 174 6.70 -6.53 25.83
C ASP A 174 6.46 -7.95 26.37
N HIS A 175 5.54 -8.70 25.76
CA HIS A 175 5.29 -10.09 26.12
C HIS A 175 6.53 -10.98 25.96
N PHE A 176 7.24 -10.87 24.84
CA PHE A 176 8.47 -11.64 24.61
C PHE A 176 9.60 -11.26 25.56
N ARG A 177 9.69 -9.98 25.94
CA ARG A 177 10.64 -9.53 26.95
C ARG A 177 10.36 -10.16 28.32
N GLU A 178 9.09 -10.28 28.70
CA GLU A 178 8.68 -10.97 29.94
C GLU A 178 9.06 -12.45 29.93
N GLU A 179 9.00 -13.10 28.75
CA GLU A 179 9.46 -14.48 28.52
C GLU A 179 10.98 -14.61 28.35
N GLY A 180 11.73 -13.51 28.52
CA GLY A 180 13.19 -13.48 28.46
C GLY A 180 13.79 -13.49 27.05
N LEU A 181 12.97 -13.31 26.00
CA LEU A 181 13.43 -13.13 24.62
C LEU A 181 13.86 -11.67 24.40
N ARG A 182 14.97 -11.49 23.69
CA ARG A 182 15.42 -10.16 23.28
C ARG A 182 14.75 -9.79 21.96
N THR A 183 14.12 -8.62 21.90
CA THR A 183 13.42 -8.17 20.69
C THR A 183 13.98 -6.86 20.14
N GLY A 184 13.65 -6.57 18.89
CA GLY A 184 13.74 -5.24 18.32
C GLY A 184 12.74 -5.06 17.20
N CYS A 185 12.53 -3.83 16.75
CA CYS A 185 11.73 -3.54 15.57
C CYS A 185 12.35 -2.42 14.74
N ILE A 186 12.06 -2.45 13.45
CA ILE A 186 12.65 -1.54 12.47
C ILE A 186 11.55 -0.63 11.93
N HIS A 187 11.81 0.68 11.95
CA HIS A 187 11.02 1.64 11.20
C HIS A 187 11.77 1.98 9.92
N TYR A 188 11.11 1.85 8.77
CA TYR A 188 11.72 2.07 7.46
C TYR A 188 10.74 2.75 6.50
N ASP A 189 11.29 3.26 5.39
CA ASP A 189 10.49 3.83 4.32
C ASP A 189 9.76 2.70 3.55
N ASP A 190 8.47 2.56 3.81
CA ASP A 190 7.56 1.61 3.21
C ASP A 190 7.01 2.08 1.85
N HIS A 191 7.45 3.24 1.38
CA HIS A 191 6.96 3.87 0.16
C HIS A 191 7.94 3.77 -1.02
N VAL A 192 9.20 3.40 -0.79
CA VAL A 192 10.20 3.08 -1.84
C VAL A 192 10.11 1.62 -2.25
N SER A 193 10.87 1.20 -3.28
CA SER A 193 10.82 -0.20 -3.73
C SER A 193 11.26 -1.15 -2.62
N VAL A 194 10.66 -2.34 -2.56
CA VAL A 194 10.94 -3.32 -1.49
C VAL A 194 12.42 -3.68 -1.45
N ALA A 195 13.07 -3.78 -2.62
CA ALA A 195 14.51 -3.96 -2.74
C ALA A 195 15.33 -2.82 -2.12
N THR A 196 14.87 -1.57 -2.25
CA THR A 196 15.54 -0.42 -1.65
C THR A 196 15.37 -0.41 -0.14
N SER A 197 14.17 -0.70 0.36
CA SER A 197 13.91 -0.85 1.80
C SER A 197 14.79 -1.96 2.39
N ALA A 198 14.85 -3.14 1.75
CA ALA A 198 15.68 -4.26 2.19
C ALA A 198 17.18 -3.89 2.27
N ARG A 199 17.72 -3.19 1.26
CA ARG A 199 19.13 -2.72 1.29
C ARG A 199 19.40 -1.80 2.48
N LYS A 200 18.53 -0.82 2.71
CA LYS A 200 18.69 0.16 3.81
C LYS A 200 18.56 -0.52 5.17
N VAL A 201 17.56 -1.39 5.33
CA VAL A 201 17.34 -2.18 6.55
C VAL A 201 18.53 -3.10 6.84
N ALA A 202 19.00 -3.86 5.85
CA ALA A 202 20.16 -4.73 6.00
C ALA A 202 21.42 -3.96 6.42
N ALA A 203 21.65 -2.79 5.83
CA ALA A 203 22.79 -1.92 6.17
C ALA A 203 22.71 -1.41 7.62
N LEU A 204 21.54 -0.94 8.05
CA LEU A 204 21.30 -0.51 9.43
C LEU A 204 21.57 -1.63 10.42
N VAL A 205 21.00 -2.81 10.19
CA VAL A 205 21.12 -3.93 11.13
C VAL A 205 22.56 -4.44 11.17
N LYS A 206 23.24 -4.50 10.01
CA LYS A 206 24.67 -4.83 9.95
C LYS A 206 25.51 -3.87 10.76
N GLN A 207 25.23 -2.56 10.70
CA GLN A 207 25.93 -1.56 11.50
C GLN A 207 25.64 -1.75 13.00
N GLN A 208 24.38 -2.01 13.37
CA GLN A 208 23.95 -2.17 14.76
C GLN A 208 24.65 -3.35 15.45
N PHE A 209 24.81 -4.48 14.75
CA PHE A 209 25.41 -5.70 15.30
C PHE A 209 26.88 -5.90 14.90
N ALA A 210 27.54 -4.89 14.31
CA ALA A 210 28.93 -5.01 13.85
C ALA A 210 29.93 -5.38 14.96
N VAL A 211 29.61 -5.03 16.20
CA VAL A 211 30.46 -5.26 17.38
C VAL A 211 30.20 -6.59 18.08
N ASP A 212 29.12 -7.30 17.73
CA ASP A 212 28.75 -8.58 18.32
C ASP A 212 28.29 -9.59 17.25
N PRO A 213 29.25 -10.29 16.61
CA PRO A 213 28.94 -11.27 15.58
C PRO A 213 28.32 -12.58 16.13
N SER A 214 28.22 -12.73 17.45
CA SER A 214 27.60 -13.90 18.08
C SER A 214 26.06 -13.85 18.06
N VAL A 215 25.49 -12.66 17.83
CA VAL A 215 24.05 -12.47 17.76
C VAL A 215 23.47 -13.21 16.56
N ARG A 216 22.45 -14.02 16.83
CA ARG A 216 21.61 -14.65 15.81
C ARG A 216 20.33 -13.82 15.64
N LEU A 217 19.83 -13.73 14.41
CA LEU A 217 18.63 -12.96 14.10
C LEU A 217 17.48 -13.87 13.67
N ALA A 218 16.33 -13.71 14.30
CA ALA A 218 15.05 -14.24 13.82
C ALA A 218 14.23 -13.07 13.27
N LEU A 219 14.04 -13.02 11.95
CA LEU A 219 13.29 -11.96 11.30
C LEU A 219 11.81 -12.31 11.32
N VAL A 220 10.96 -11.39 11.78
CA VAL A 220 9.50 -11.51 11.75
C VAL A 220 8.94 -10.37 10.90
N GLY A 221 8.53 -10.69 9.67
CA GLY A 221 7.99 -9.71 8.74
C GLY A 221 6.48 -9.81 8.59
N HIS A 222 5.76 -8.72 8.87
CA HIS A 222 4.31 -8.63 8.64
C HIS A 222 4.01 -8.06 7.25
N SER A 223 3.06 -8.66 6.52
CA SER A 223 2.61 -8.16 5.23
C SER A 223 3.81 -7.85 4.31
N MET A 224 3.93 -6.65 3.76
CA MET A 224 5.08 -6.20 2.96
C MET A 224 6.44 -6.34 3.68
N GLY A 225 6.49 -6.20 5.01
CA GLY A 225 7.71 -6.36 5.80
C GLY A 225 8.33 -7.76 5.68
N GLY A 226 7.51 -8.79 5.41
CA GLY A 226 8.02 -10.12 5.09
C GLY A 226 8.69 -10.21 3.72
N LEU A 227 8.29 -9.39 2.74
CA LEU A 227 9.00 -9.29 1.46
C LEU A 227 10.33 -8.57 1.63
N VAL A 228 10.38 -7.53 2.47
CA VAL A 228 11.63 -6.83 2.84
C VAL A 228 12.59 -7.80 3.53
N ALA A 229 12.10 -8.58 4.49
CA ALA A 229 12.87 -9.60 5.20
C ALA A 229 13.38 -10.69 4.25
N ARG A 230 12.51 -11.18 3.36
CA ARG A 230 12.86 -12.23 2.39
C ARG A 230 13.85 -11.76 1.34
N GLU A 231 13.70 -10.54 0.83
CA GLU A 231 14.69 -9.91 -0.05
C GLU A 231 16.05 -9.80 0.64
N TRP A 232 16.07 -9.42 1.92
CA TRP A 232 17.32 -9.39 2.68
C TRP A 232 17.95 -10.78 2.84
N VAL A 233 17.15 -11.80 3.15
CA VAL A 233 17.64 -13.18 3.35
C VAL A 233 18.13 -13.83 2.05
N GLU A 234 17.40 -13.68 0.95
CA GLU A 234 17.62 -14.43 -0.29
C GLU A 234 18.51 -13.69 -1.30
N ASN A 235 18.72 -12.38 -1.15
CA ASN A 235 19.61 -11.64 -2.02
C ASN A 235 21.08 -11.88 -1.59
N PRO A 236 21.94 -12.46 -2.46
CA PRO A 236 23.34 -12.74 -2.12
C PRO A 236 24.17 -11.50 -1.77
N GLU A 237 23.76 -10.32 -2.20
CA GLU A 237 24.42 -9.05 -1.87
C GLU A 237 24.07 -8.54 -0.46
N LEU A 238 22.96 -9.00 0.11
CA LEU A 238 22.40 -8.50 1.38
C LEU A 238 22.43 -9.53 2.51
N THR A 239 22.34 -10.82 2.16
CA THR A 239 22.20 -11.91 3.12
C THR A 239 23.31 -11.90 4.16
N SER A 240 22.98 -12.36 5.36
CA SER A 240 23.90 -12.38 6.51
C SER A 240 23.88 -13.76 7.15
N PRO A 241 25.06 -14.34 7.47
CA PRO A 241 25.13 -15.63 8.16
C PRO A 241 24.54 -15.56 9.57
N THR A 242 24.33 -14.37 10.14
CA THR A 242 23.70 -14.17 11.46
C THR A 242 22.21 -14.46 11.46
N ILE A 243 21.54 -14.44 10.29
CA ILE A 243 20.11 -14.73 10.20
C ILE A 243 19.91 -16.24 10.34
N SER A 244 19.11 -16.66 11.31
CA SER A 244 18.75 -18.07 11.53
C SER A 244 17.31 -18.38 11.15
N HIS A 245 16.40 -17.40 11.25
CA HIS A 245 14.98 -17.60 10.97
C HIS A 245 14.43 -16.48 10.09
N LEU A 246 13.56 -16.87 9.16
CA LEU A 246 12.65 -15.99 8.46
C LEU A 246 11.22 -16.46 8.73
N ILE A 247 10.50 -15.68 9.53
CA ILE A 247 9.09 -15.88 9.85
C ILE A 247 8.30 -14.79 9.14
N THR A 248 7.39 -15.18 8.26
CA THR A 248 6.54 -14.24 7.53
C THR A 248 5.10 -14.37 7.99
N VAL A 249 4.40 -13.24 8.15
CA VAL A 249 3.04 -13.20 8.71
C VAL A 249 2.12 -12.44 7.75
N GLY A 250 1.21 -13.15 7.09
CA GLY A 250 0.31 -12.59 6.07
C GLY A 250 1.03 -11.96 4.88
N THR A 251 2.25 -12.41 4.55
CA THR A 251 3.08 -11.76 3.52
C THR A 251 2.65 -12.13 2.10
N PRO A 252 2.40 -11.17 1.20
CA PRO A 252 1.98 -11.45 -0.18
C PRO A 252 3.16 -11.84 -1.09
N HIS A 253 3.69 -13.06 -0.93
CA HIS A 253 4.83 -13.58 -1.71
C HIS A 253 4.57 -13.69 -3.20
N GLY A 254 3.34 -14.03 -3.60
CA GLY A 254 2.93 -14.00 -5.01
C GLY A 254 2.21 -12.71 -5.42
N GLY A 255 2.04 -11.79 -4.47
CA GLY A 255 1.43 -10.48 -4.66
C GLY A 255 0.05 -10.37 -4.04
N SER A 256 -0.45 -9.14 -3.96
CA SER A 256 -1.81 -8.85 -3.54
C SER A 256 -2.43 -7.83 -4.48
N ASP A 257 -3.59 -8.16 -5.01
CA ASP A 257 -4.33 -7.26 -5.86
C ASP A 257 -4.86 -6.02 -5.10
N TRP A 258 -4.89 -6.05 -3.76
CA TRP A 258 -5.17 -4.88 -2.94
C TRP A 258 -4.15 -3.75 -3.12
N ALA A 259 -2.95 -4.05 -3.64
CA ALA A 259 -1.94 -3.04 -3.97
C ALA A 259 -2.37 -2.07 -5.08
N GLU A 260 -3.41 -2.41 -5.86
CA GLU A 260 -3.95 -1.54 -6.92
C GLU A 260 -5.07 -0.61 -6.42
N VAL A 261 -5.61 -0.86 -5.23
CA VAL A 261 -6.88 -0.30 -4.73
C VAL A 261 -6.65 0.86 -3.74
N THR A 262 -5.42 1.32 -3.58
CA THR A 262 -4.98 2.04 -2.38
C THR A 262 -5.09 3.58 -2.35
N PRO A 263 -5.64 4.35 -3.32
CA PRO A 263 -5.50 5.80 -3.19
C PRO A 263 -6.43 6.47 -2.14
N LEU A 264 -7.52 5.82 -1.71
CA LEU A 264 -8.47 6.40 -0.71
C LEU A 264 -8.11 6.07 0.75
N PRO A 265 -7.67 4.83 1.09
CA PRO A 265 -7.18 4.53 2.44
C PRO A 265 -5.95 5.37 2.84
N ASP A 266 -5.00 5.58 1.94
CA ASP A 266 -3.79 6.41 2.18
C ASP A 266 -4.14 7.82 2.68
N LEU A 267 -5.24 8.37 2.15
CA LEU A 267 -5.75 9.70 2.50
C LEU A 267 -6.40 9.75 3.88
N LEU A 268 -7.13 8.71 4.24
CA LEU A 268 -7.85 8.61 5.51
C LEU A 268 -6.92 8.25 6.69
N VAL A 269 -5.77 7.63 6.42
CA VAL A 269 -4.86 7.11 7.44
C VAL A 269 -3.76 8.11 7.79
N ASN A 270 -3.11 8.73 6.80
CA ASN A 270 -1.88 9.50 7.05
C ASN A 270 -2.10 11.02 7.13
N GLY A 271 -3.24 11.53 6.66
CA GLY A 271 -3.51 12.97 6.58
C GLY A 271 -2.50 13.74 5.70
N GLN A 272 -1.59 13.05 5.01
CA GLN A 272 -0.58 13.64 4.14
C GLN A 272 -1.03 13.52 2.68
N PHE A 273 -1.32 14.66 2.07
CA PHE A 273 -1.62 14.74 0.65
C PHE A 273 -0.32 14.93 -0.13
N THR A 274 0.17 13.86 -0.75
CA THR A 274 1.36 13.92 -1.62
C THR A 274 0.96 13.94 -3.08
N THR A 275 1.89 14.32 -3.94
CA THR A 275 1.73 14.27 -5.39
C THR A 275 1.47 12.86 -5.90
N ASP A 276 2.02 11.85 -5.22
CA ASP A 276 1.70 10.43 -5.43
C ASP A 276 0.26 10.08 -5.01
N THR A 277 -0.23 10.60 -3.89
CA THR A 277 -1.63 10.43 -3.46
C THR A 277 -2.60 11.00 -4.49
N MET A 278 -2.31 12.22 -4.98
CA MET A 278 -3.10 12.87 -6.01
C MET A 278 -3.08 12.11 -7.34
N LEU A 279 -1.89 11.69 -7.75
CA LEU A 279 -1.72 10.91 -8.96
C LEU A 279 -2.44 9.56 -8.83
N GLY A 280 -2.38 8.92 -7.67
CA GLY A 280 -3.09 7.67 -7.45
C GLY A 280 -4.61 7.81 -7.45
N LEU A 281 -5.13 8.93 -6.96
CA LEU A 281 -6.54 9.27 -7.06
C LEU A 281 -6.97 9.58 -8.51
N LEU A 282 -6.10 10.19 -9.32
CA LEU A 282 -6.41 10.51 -10.72
C LEU A 282 -6.23 9.34 -11.68
N THR A 283 -5.27 8.47 -11.39
CA THR A 283 -4.88 7.34 -12.24
C THR A 283 -5.46 6.01 -11.77
N ASP A 284 -6.15 6.03 -10.63
CA ASP A 284 -6.78 4.87 -10.00
C ASP A 284 -5.77 3.75 -9.67
N ARG A 285 -4.55 4.13 -9.26
CA ARG A 285 -3.45 3.21 -8.94
C ARG A 285 -2.59 3.77 -7.83
N SER A 286 -2.14 2.96 -6.87
CA SER A 286 -1.04 3.44 -6.01
C SER A 286 0.21 3.68 -6.87
N THR A 287 0.85 4.82 -6.66
CA THR A 287 2.03 5.28 -7.42
C THR A 287 3.32 5.12 -6.63
N THR A 288 3.24 4.55 -5.42
CA THR A 288 4.42 4.21 -4.63
C THR A 288 5.16 3.05 -5.30
N PRO A 289 6.50 3.11 -5.42
CA PRO A 289 7.28 1.98 -5.90
C PRO A 289 6.97 0.66 -5.17
N SER A 290 6.78 0.69 -3.84
CA SER A 290 6.40 -0.50 -3.07
C SER A 290 5.08 -1.09 -3.52
N ALA A 291 4.01 -0.31 -3.66
CA ALA A 291 2.73 -0.83 -4.14
C ALA A 291 2.82 -1.39 -5.56
N GLY A 292 3.72 -0.85 -6.40
CA GLY A 292 4.08 -1.45 -7.69
C GLY A 292 4.72 -2.83 -7.56
N ASP A 293 5.64 -3.00 -6.60
CA ASP A 293 6.31 -4.27 -6.31
C ASP A 293 5.33 -5.33 -5.76
N LEU A 294 4.30 -4.94 -4.99
CA LEU A 294 3.31 -5.86 -4.43
C LEU A 294 2.31 -6.45 -5.45
N ARG A 295 2.28 -5.95 -6.68
CA ARG A 295 1.32 -6.44 -7.70
C ARG A 295 1.65 -7.89 -8.10
N PRO A 296 0.64 -8.77 -8.27
CA PRO A 296 0.88 -10.09 -8.82
C PRO A 296 1.62 -10.03 -10.16
N GLY A 297 2.68 -10.84 -10.28
CA GLY A 297 3.53 -10.85 -11.47
C GLY A 297 4.44 -9.63 -11.65
N SER A 298 4.63 -8.79 -10.62
CA SER A 298 5.60 -7.70 -10.69
C SER A 298 7.01 -8.23 -10.99
N PRO A 299 7.89 -7.41 -11.62
CA PRO A 299 9.28 -7.80 -11.84
C PRO A 299 10.01 -8.15 -10.54
N PHE A 300 9.71 -7.45 -9.45
CA PHE A 300 10.26 -7.71 -8.13
C PHE A 300 9.87 -9.11 -7.63
N LEU A 301 8.57 -9.43 -7.55
CA LEU A 301 8.12 -10.73 -7.05
C LEU A 301 8.54 -11.88 -7.95
N THR A 302 8.56 -11.67 -9.27
CA THR A 302 9.08 -12.65 -10.22
C THR A 302 10.55 -12.95 -9.96
N THR A 303 11.35 -11.92 -9.71
CA THR A 303 12.77 -12.07 -9.37
C THR A 303 12.93 -12.77 -8.03
N LEU A 304 12.20 -12.34 -6.99
CA LEU A 304 12.24 -12.93 -5.65
C LEU A 304 11.85 -14.41 -5.67
N ALA A 305 10.79 -14.78 -6.39
CA ALA A 305 10.34 -16.16 -6.54
C ALA A 305 11.33 -17.06 -7.30
N SER A 306 12.21 -16.48 -8.13
CA SER A 306 13.23 -17.23 -8.87
C SER A 306 14.47 -17.56 -8.05
N ARG A 307 14.67 -16.91 -6.88
CA ARG A 307 15.84 -17.16 -6.03
C ARG A 307 15.63 -18.44 -5.22
N PRO A 308 16.70 -19.25 -5.01
CA PRO A 308 16.61 -20.39 -4.12
C PRO A 308 16.46 -19.94 -2.66
N LEU A 309 15.89 -20.81 -1.82
CA LEU A 309 15.89 -20.61 -0.38
C LEU A 309 17.34 -20.54 0.15
N CYS A 310 17.58 -19.68 1.13
CA CYS A 310 18.90 -19.49 1.73
C CYS A 310 19.26 -20.68 2.63
N GLU A 311 20.41 -21.30 2.37
CA GLU A 311 20.90 -22.41 3.19
C GLU A 311 21.21 -21.96 4.62
N GLY A 312 20.83 -22.77 5.62
CA GLY A 312 21.03 -22.45 7.03
C GLY A 312 20.01 -21.47 7.64
N VAL A 313 19.02 -21.01 6.85
CA VAL A 313 17.89 -20.22 7.36
C VAL A 313 16.65 -21.09 7.44
N ARG A 314 15.97 -21.08 8.58
CA ARG A 314 14.66 -21.72 8.75
C ARG A 314 13.56 -20.77 8.29
N TYR A 315 12.71 -21.26 7.39
CA TYR A 315 11.57 -20.50 6.87
C TYR A 315 10.29 -21.00 7.50
N THR A 316 9.45 -20.09 7.99
CA THR A 316 8.08 -20.38 8.44
C THR A 316 7.12 -19.33 7.90
N THR A 317 5.98 -19.76 7.35
CA THR A 317 4.92 -18.86 6.88
C THR A 317 3.69 -18.99 7.78
N ILE A 318 3.33 -17.91 8.47
CA ILE A 318 2.10 -17.78 9.24
C ILE A 318 1.05 -17.11 8.34
N ILE A 319 -0.02 -17.85 8.03
CA ILE A 319 -1.05 -17.46 7.07
C ILE A 319 -2.38 -17.28 7.79
N GLY A 320 -2.99 -16.11 7.63
CA GLY A 320 -4.31 -15.82 8.17
C GLY A 320 -5.43 -16.40 7.30
N THR A 321 -6.49 -16.87 7.94
CA THR A 321 -7.71 -17.37 7.29
C THR A 321 -8.97 -16.61 7.74
N GLY A 322 -8.80 -15.59 8.60
CA GLY A 322 -9.90 -14.77 9.08
C GLY A 322 -10.20 -13.65 8.09
N CYS A 323 -11.46 -13.48 7.71
CA CYS A 323 -11.88 -12.31 6.93
C CYS A 323 -12.84 -11.45 7.75
N PRO A 324 -12.60 -10.12 7.82
CA PRO A 324 -13.39 -9.21 8.65
C PRO A 324 -14.77 -8.88 8.05
N LEU A 325 -15.08 -9.38 6.85
CA LEU A 325 -16.33 -9.15 6.16
C LEU A 325 -17.15 -10.43 6.13
N ASP A 326 -18.42 -10.34 6.54
CA ASP A 326 -19.35 -11.46 6.41
C ASP A 326 -19.91 -11.60 4.98
N GLU A 327 -20.37 -12.81 4.67
CA GLU A 327 -20.93 -13.16 3.35
C GLU A 327 -22.12 -12.26 2.99
N SER A 328 -22.89 -11.80 3.98
CA SER A 328 -24.06 -10.94 3.76
C SER A 328 -23.70 -9.53 3.29
N THR A 329 -22.60 -8.99 3.82
CA THR A 329 -22.03 -7.71 3.45
C THR A 329 -21.44 -7.78 2.05
N LEU A 330 -20.67 -8.83 1.75
CA LEU A 330 -20.15 -9.07 0.40
C LEU A 330 -21.26 -9.21 -0.64
N GLN A 331 -22.32 -9.95 -0.30
CA GLN A 331 -23.49 -10.11 -1.17
C GLN A 331 -24.21 -8.78 -1.42
N SER A 332 -24.34 -7.93 -0.39
CA SER A 332 -24.94 -6.60 -0.52
C SER A 332 -24.12 -5.70 -1.45
N VAL A 333 -22.79 -5.70 -1.31
CA VAL A 333 -21.88 -4.94 -2.18
C VAL A 333 -21.97 -5.45 -3.63
N ARG A 334 -22.03 -6.78 -3.85
CA ARG A 334 -22.21 -7.40 -5.18
C ARG A 334 -23.50 -6.96 -5.85
N GLU A 335 -24.61 -6.94 -5.11
CA GLU A 335 -25.91 -6.56 -5.64
C GLU A 335 -25.92 -5.10 -6.10
N GLN A 336 -25.29 -4.21 -5.33
CA GLN A 336 -25.14 -2.81 -5.72
C GLN A 336 -24.24 -2.60 -6.92
N LEU A 337 -23.10 -3.29 -7.00
CA LEU A 337 -22.24 -3.23 -8.18
C LEU A 337 -22.98 -3.68 -9.45
N ASN A 338 -23.72 -4.79 -9.35
CA ASN A 338 -24.53 -5.28 -10.45
C ASN A 338 -25.67 -4.33 -10.83
N ALA A 339 -26.28 -3.65 -9.86
CA ALA A 339 -27.30 -2.63 -10.10
C ALA A 339 -26.71 -1.42 -10.86
N GLU A 340 -25.53 -0.95 -10.48
CA GLU A 340 -24.81 0.13 -11.16
C GLU A 340 -24.35 -0.27 -12.56
N ARG A 341 -23.88 -1.51 -12.74
CA ARG A 341 -23.52 -2.05 -14.05
C ARG A 341 -24.70 -2.03 -15.04
N ARG A 342 -25.89 -2.41 -14.56
CA ARG A 342 -27.12 -2.38 -15.38
C ARG A 342 -27.58 -0.98 -15.76
N ARG A 343 -27.18 0.04 -14.98
CA ARG A 343 -27.52 1.45 -15.22
C ARG A 343 -26.59 2.14 -16.23
N GLY A 344 -25.51 1.48 -16.66
CA GLY A 344 -24.52 2.07 -17.57
C GLY A 344 -23.61 3.13 -16.92
N THR A 345 -23.67 3.28 -15.59
CA THR A 345 -22.83 4.17 -14.76
C THR A 345 -21.52 3.51 -14.33
N GLY A 346 -21.32 2.24 -14.68
CA GLY A 346 -20.19 1.39 -14.28
C GLY A 346 -18.85 1.76 -14.92
N GLY A 347 -18.36 2.98 -14.71
CA GLY A 347 -17.04 3.41 -15.19
C GLY A 347 -15.87 2.63 -14.53
N MET A 348 -14.69 3.26 -14.50
CA MET A 348 -13.46 2.66 -13.97
C MET A 348 -13.58 2.20 -12.50
N LEU A 349 -14.38 2.91 -11.70
CA LEU A 349 -14.70 2.57 -10.30
C LEU A 349 -15.50 1.27 -10.15
N GLU A 350 -16.40 0.94 -11.10
CA GLU A 350 -17.11 -0.34 -11.10
C GLU A 350 -16.19 -1.49 -11.49
N ALA A 351 -15.28 -1.28 -12.44
CA ALA A 351 -14.24 -2.26 -12.75
C ALA A 351 -13.31 -2.50 -11.55
N ARG A 352 -12.99 -1.45 -10.77
CA ARG A 352 -12.20 -1.53 -9.53
C ARG A 352 -12.94 -2.27 -8.43
N LEU A 353 -14.16 -1.86 -8.11
CA LEU A 353 -14.97 -2.50 -7.08
C LEU A 353 -15.34 -3.94 -7.45
N SER A 354 -15.59 -4.24 -8.74
CA SER A 354 -15.82 -5.60 -9.22
C SER A 354 -14.56 -6.46 -9.12
N ARG A 355 -13.38 -5.89 -9.43
CA ARG A 355 -12.09 -6.56 -9.21
C ARG A 355 -11.87 -6.87 -7.73
N MET A 356 -12.06 -5.89 -6.85
CA MET A 356 -11.99 -6.07 -5.39
C MET A 356 -12.99 -7.13 -4.89
N VAL A 357 -14.24 -7.08 -5.35
CA VAL A 357 -15.32 -8.00 -4.95
C VAL A 357 -15.11 -9.42 -5.46
N ASN A 358 -14.55 -9.60 -6.66
CA ASN A 358 -14.16 -10.91 -7.15
C ASN A 358 -12.92 -11.44 -6.41
N GLN A 359 -12.07 -10.56 -5.87
CA GLN A 359 -10.90 -10.95 -5.07
C GLN A 359 -11.28 -11.34 -3.64
N PHE A 360 -12.35 -10.77 -3.10
CA PHE A 360 -12.87 -11.17 -1.80
C PHE A 360 -13.20 -12.66 -1.72
N ASP A 361 -13.61 -13.30 -2.83
CA ASP A 361 -13.78 -14.77 -2.84
C ASP A 361 -12.48 -15.50 -2.49
N ALA A 362 -11.34 -15.03 -3.00
CA ALA A 362 -10.04 -15.66 -2.79
C ALA A 362 -9.36 -15.26 -1.46
N VAL A 363 -9.86 -14.24 -0.75
CA VAL A 363 -9.28 -13.76 0.51
C VAL A 363 -10.25 -13.80 1.68
N CYS A 364 -11.46 -14.31 1.49
CA CYS A 364 -12.45 -14.49 2.54
C CYS A 364 -12.91 -15.95 2.64
N SER A 365 -13.80 -16.22 3.60
CA SER A 365 -14.38 -17.54 3.83
C SER A 365 -13.34 -18.66 4.05
N GLY A 366 -12.22 -18.34 4.71
CA GLY A 366 -11.15 -19.27 5.03
C GLY A 366 -10.06 -19.40 3.97
N GLU A 367 -10.19 -18.72 2.83
CA GLU A 367 -9.21 -18.78 1.73
C GLU A 367 -8.15 -17.66 1.79
N GLY A 368 -8.22 -16.77 2.78
CA GLY A 368 -7.20 -15.77 3.05
C GLY A 368 -7.53 -14.89 4.26
N ASP A 369 -6.76 -13.82 4.42
CA ASP A 369 -6.80 -12.93 5.59
C ASP A 369 -7.55 -11.60 5.34
N GLY A 370 -8.31 -11.53 4.25
CA GLY A 370 -9.00 -10.32 3.78
C GLY A 370 -8.16 -9.41 2.86
N VAL A 371 -6.84 -9.63 2.75
CA VAL A 371 -5.93 -8.85 1.87
C VAL A 371 -5.07 -9.77 1.00
N VAL A 372 -4.63 -10.89 1.57
CA VAL A 372 -3.75 -11.86 0.94
C VAL A 372 -4.43 -13.23 1.02
N SER A 373 -4.48 -13.93 -0.11
CA SER A 373 -4.99 -15.30 -0.13
C SER A 373 -3.96 -16.26 0.45
N VAL A 374 -4.43 -17.41 0.91
CA VAL A 374 -3.58 -18.51 1.37
C VAL A 374 -2.53 -18.88 0.34
N GLU A 375 -2.90 -18.96 -0.94
CA GLU A 375 -1.95 -19.32 -2.01
C GLU A 375 -0.89 -18.24 -2.22
N GLN A 376 -1.29 -16.96 -2.20
CA GLN A 376 -0.34 -15.85 -2.37
C GLN A 376 0.58 -15.67 -1.15
N ALA A 377 0.17 -16.17 0.01
CA ALA A 377 0.96 -16.13 1.24
C ALA A 377 2.01 -17.25 1.37
N LYS A 378 2.01 -18.24 0.47
CA LYS A 378 2.99 -19.33 0.47
C LYS A 378 4.30 -18.93 -0.18
N ILE A 379 5.42 -19.40 0.39
CA ILE A 379 6.72 -19.35 -0.26
C ILE A 379 6.94 -20.69 -0.99
N PRO A 380 7.21 -20.70 -2.31
CA PRO A 380 7.54 -21.93 -3.01
C PRO A 380 8.71 -22.67 -2.36
N GLY A 381 8.52 -23.95 -2.04
CA GLY A 381 9.54 -24.80 -1.41
C GLY A 381 9.58 -24.77 0.12
N VAL A 382 8.78 -23.92 0.77
CA VAL A 382 8.65 -23.91 2.24
C VAL A 382 7.45 -24.76 2.66
N SER A 383 7.69 -25.74 3.53
CA SER A 383 6.64 -26.63 4.06
C SER A 383 6.18 -26.30 5.48
N ASP A 384 6.95 -25.49 6.21
CA ASP A 384 6.59 -25.06 7.57
C ASP A 384 5.57 -23.90 7.48
N ILE A 385 4.29 -24.28 7.46
CA ILE A 385 3.15 -23.38 7.28
C ILE A 385 2.23 -23.49 8.49
N ILE A 386 1.92 -22.36 9.11
CA ILE A 386 1.02 -22.26 10.26
C ILE A 386 -0.19 -21.45 9.83
N TYR A 387 -1.40 -22.03 9.94
CA TYR A 387 -2.65 -21.33 9.67
C TYR A 387 -3.22 -20.77 10.98
N VAL A 388 -3.69 -19.52 10.95
CA VAL A 388 -4.31 -18.87 12.11
C VAL A 388 -5.63 -18.20 11.69
N ASP A 389 -6.64 -18.30 12.55
CA ASP A 389 -7.93 -17.62 12.35
C ASP A 389 -7.82 -16.14 12.75
N CYS A 390 -7.08 -15.39 11.95
CA CYS A 390 -6.88 -13.95 12.11
C CYS A 390 -7.02 -13.28 10.75
N SER A 391 -7.60 -12.09 10.73
CA SER A 391 -7.49 -11.20 9.57
C SER A 391 -6.12 -10.52 9.50
N HIS A 392 -5.86 -9.92 8.35
CA HIS A 392 -4.58 -9.27 8.03
C HIS A 392 -4.17 -8.19 9.06
N TRP A 393 -5.15 -7.64 9.78
CA TRP A 393 -5.00 -6.56 10.76
C TRP A 393 -4.98 -7.03 12.22
N GLU A 394 -5.24 -8.32 12.47
CA GLU A 394 -5.38 -8.84 13.83
C GLU A 394 -4.16 -9.60 14.32
N PHE A 395 -3.23 -9.95 13.43
CA PHE A 395 -2.06 -10.78 13.75
C PHE A 395 -1.27 -10.30 14.98
N PHE A 396 -1.15 -9.00 15.19
CA PHE A 396 -0.36 -8.42 16.29
C PHE A 396 -1.20 -7.69 17.33
N ASN A 397 -2.52 -7.82 17.28
CA ASN A 397 -3.38 -7.26 18.32
C ASN A 397 -3.08 -7.93 19.67
N SER A 398 -3.14 -7.13 20.73
CA SER A 398 -3.11 -7.66 22.09
C SER A 398 -4.28 -8.63 22.28
N PRO A 399 -4.03 -9.84 22.81
CA PRO A 399 -5.11 -10.75 23.13
C PRO A 399 -5.99 -10.19 24.26
N GLU A 400 -7.25 -10.62 24.30
CA GLU A 400 -8.12 -10.33 25.44
C GLU A 400 -7.56 -10.96 26.73
N PRO A 401 -7.87 -10.42 27.92
CA PRO A 401 -7.36 -10.96 29.18
C PRO A 401 -7.67 -12.45 29.36
N GLY A 402 -6.63 -13.27 29.44
CA GLY A 402 -6.74 -14.72 29.61
C GLY A 402 -6.79 -15.52 28.29
N GLU A 403 -6.73 -14.84 27.15
CA GLU A 403 -6.56 -15.47 25.84
C GLU A 403 -5.09 -15.38 25.38
N HIS A 404 -4.72 -16.23 24.41
CA HIS A 404 -3.42 -16.20 23.78
C HIS A 404 -3.55 -15.75 22.32
N ASN A 405 -2.61 -14.93 21.86
CA ASN A 405 -2.55 -14.59 20.44
C ASN A 405 -1.84 -15.75 19.68
N PRO A 406 -2.50 -16.38 18.69
CA PRO A 406 -1.96 -17.55 18.00
C PRO A 406 -0.68 -17.26 17.20
N VAL A 407 -0.50 -16.02 16.71
CA VAL A 407 0.72 -15.59 16.03
C VAL A 407 1.88 -15.49 17.02
N TRP A 408 1.63 -14.95 18.21
CA TRP A 408 2.67 -14.77 19.22
C TRP A 408 3.21 -16.13 19.68
N GLU A 409 2.30 -17.09 19.92
CA GLU A 409 2.68 -18.46 20.22
C GLU A 409 3.47 -19.11 19.08
N ALA A 410 3.02 -18.92 17.84
CA ALA A 410 3.69 -19.48 16.67
C ALA A 410 5.12 -18.95 16.54
N VAL A 411 5.32 -17.64 16.67
CA VAL A 411 6.65 -17.01 16.63
C VAL A 411 7.52 -17.53 17.77
N ALA A 412 7.01 -17.59 19.00
CA ALA A 412 7.75 -18.10 20.15
C ALA A 412 8.18 -19.56 19.95
N LYS A 413 7.28 -20.42 19.45
CA LYS A 413 7.57 -21.84 19.12
C LYS A 413 8.64 -21.95 18.03
N CYS A 414 8.58 -21.10 17.00
CA CYS A 414 9.58 -21.11 15.92
C CYS A 414 10.98 -20.75 16.44
N VAL A 415 11.07 -19.74 17.31
CA VAL A 415 12.34 -19.27 17.87
C VAL A 415 12.90 -20.23 18.93
N ALA A 416 12.03 -20.88 19.71
CA ALA A 416 12.41 -21.83 20.75
C ALA A 416 12.83 -23.21 20.22
N ALA A 417 12.46 -23.55 18.99
CA ALA A 417 12.87 -24.79 18.34
C ALA A 417 14.36 -24.71 17.91
N THR A 418 15.27 -24.80 18.87
CA THR A 418 16.71 -24.90 18.63
C THR A 418 17.09 -26.30 18.14
N GLU A 419 17.77 -26.31 16.97
CA GLU A 419 18.47 -27.40 16.25
C GLU A 419 17.89 -28.83 16.27
#